data_AF-A0A970FV08-F1
#
_entry.id   AF-A0A970FV08-F1
#
_cell.length_a   1.000
_cell.length_b   1.000
_cell.length_c   1.000
_cell.angle_alpha   90.00
_cell.angle_beta   90.00
_cell.angle_gamma   90.00
#
_symmetry.space_group_name_H-M   'P 1'
#
loop_
_entity.id
_entity.type
_entity.pdbx_description
1 polymer ?
#
loop_
_entity_poly.entity_id
_entity_poly.type
_entity_poly.pdbx_seq_one_letter_code
_entity_poly.pdbx_strand_id
1 'polypeptide(L)' 'NKELGLHAIRGGTIVGDHTVMLAGPEETLQIAHSAQSRAVFARGALAAARFLADKPAGRYSMDDILKIKLET' A
#
# COMPACT_ATOMS: atom_id res chain seq x y z
N ASN A 1 -4.94 22.91 14.58
CA ASN A 1 -5.26 22.15 13.35
C ASN A 1 -4.47 20.85 13.31
N LYS A 2 -5.11 19.74 12.95
CA LYS A 2 -4.42 18.48 12.61
C LYS A 2 -4.31 18.41 11.09
N GLU A 3 -3.17 18.82 10.55
CA GLU A 3 -2.93 18.84 9.11
C GLU A 3 -2.18 17.58 8.67
N LEU A 4 -2.47 17.09 7.47
CA LEU A 4 -1.75 15.99 6.83
C LEU A 4 -1.02 16.54 5.61
N GLY A 5 0.30 16.70 5.72
CA GLY A 5 1.14 17.18 4.62
C GLY A 5 1.22 16.15 3.49
N LEU A 6 0.94 16.58 2.27
CA LEU A 6 1.09 15.78 1.06
C LEU A 6 2.18 16.39 0.18
N HIS A 7 3.20 15.61 -0.16
CA HIS A 7 4.25 16.00 -1.07
C HIS A 7 4.41 14.95 -2.17
N ALA A 8 4.64 15.40 -3.40
CA ALA A 8 4.70 14.53 -4.55
C ALA A 8 5.87 14.90 -5.44
N ILE A 9 6.70 13.91 -5.75
CA ILE A 9 7.81 14.02 -6.68
C ILE A 9 7.44 13.28 -7.97
N ARG A 10 7.91 13.78 -9.11
CA ARG A 10 7.82 13.14 -10.42
C ARG A 10 9.21 13.19 -11.05
N GLY A 11 9.73 12.04 -11.47
CA GLY A 11 11.06 12.00 -12.07
C GLY A 11 11.42 10.65 -12.68
N GLY A 12 12.09 10.70 -13.83
CA GLY A 12 12.73 9.56 -14.49
C GLY A 12 11.82 8.34 -14.64
N THR A 13 12.31 7.21 -14.13
CA THR A 13 11.70 5.88 -14.24
C THR A 13 11.19 5.35 -12.89
N ILE A 14 10.96 6.25 -11.91
CA ILE A 14 10.45 5.89 -10.59
C ILE A 14 9.09 5.21 -10.75
N VAL A 15 9.00 3.93 -10.37
CA VAL A 15 7.76 3.16 -10.48
C VAL A 15 6.74 3.61 -9.43
N GLY A 16 7.21 3.86 -8.21
CA GLY A 16 6.40 4.41 -7.13
C GLY A 16 7.07 4.23 -5.77
N ASP A 17 7.34 5.35 -5.13
CA ASP A 17 7.85 5.42 -3.75
C ASP A 17 6.85 6.20 -2.89
N HIS A 18 6.56 5.69 -1.71
CA HIS A 18 5.67 6.31 -0.75
C HIS A 18 6.28 6.25 0.63
N THR A 19 6.29 7.37 1.33
CA THR A 19 6.74 7.45 2.73
C THR A 19 5.69 8.16 3.55
N VAL A 20 5.28 7.54 4.64
CA VAL A 20 4.52 8.19 5.72
C VAL A 20 5.49 8.49 6.84
N MET A 21 5.50 9.74 7.29
CA MET A 21 6.39 10.20 8.34
C MET A 21 5.56 10.73 9.50
N LEU A 22 5.85 10.23 10.70
CA LEU A 22 5.33 10.74 11.96
C LEU A 22 6.48 11.42 12.70
N ALA A 23 6.46 12.75 12.75
CA ALA A 23 7.49 13.55 13.41
C ALA A 23 6.96 14.08 14.75
N GLY A 24 7.57 13.62 15.84
CA GLY A 24 7.39 14.15 17.18
C GLY A 24 8.47 15.19 17.53
N PRO A 25 8.45 15.73 18.76
CA PRO A 25 9.43 16.74 19.19
C PRO A 25 10.88 16.23 19.18
N GLU A 26 11.10 14.96 19.56
CA GLU A 26 12.43 14.37 19.76
C GLU A 26 12.70 13.15 18.87
N GLU A 27 11.71 12.70 18.09
CA GLU A 27 11.83 11.51 17.26
C GLU A 27 11.05 11.63 15.96
N THR A 28 11.41 10.78 15.00
CA THR A 28 10.68 10.64 13.75
C THR A 28 10.60 9.18 13.36
N LEU A 29 9.37 8.70 13.16
CA LEU A 29 9.09 7.37 12.63
C LEU A 29 8.72 7.47 11.15
N GLN A 30 9.29 6.60 10.32
CA GLN A 30 8.98 6.52 8.89
C GLN A 30 8.54 5.11 8.50
N ILE A 31 7.48 5.04 7.69
CA ILE A 31 7.03 3.83 7.02
C ILE A 31 7.15 4.09 5.52
N ALA A 32 8.02 3.34 4.84
CA ALA A 32 8.30 3.54 3.43
C ALA A 32 8.01 2.28 2.61
N HIS A 33 7.46 2.46 1.41
CA HIS A 33 7.27 1.43 0.40
C HIS A 33 7.86 1.92 -0.92
N SER A 34 8.79 1.14 -1.49
CA SER A 34 9.40 1.39 -2.78
C SER A 34 9.16 0.21 -3.71
N ALA A 35 8.55 0.49 -4.87
CA ALA A 35 8.31 -0.53 -5.89
C ALA A 35 9.47 -0.55 -6.90
N GLN A 36 10.20 -1.65 -6.98
CA GLN A 36 11.28 -1.81 -7.97
C GLN A 36 10.77 -2.11 -9.39
N SER A 37 9.55 -2.63 -9.52
CA SER A 37 8.96 -3.00 -10.80
C SER A 37 7.44 -3.09 -10.70
N ARG A 38 6.74 -2.80 -11.82
CA ARG A 38 5.28 -2.96 -11.93
C ARG A 38 4.80 -4.41 -11.79
N ALA A 39 5.72 -5.37 -11.90
CA ALA A 39 5.42 -6.79 -11.74
C ALA A 39 4.84 -7.13 -10.36
N VAL A 40 5.14 -6.36 -9.31
CA VAL A 40 4.57 -6.59 -7.96
C VAL A 40 3.05 -6.44 -7.97
N PHE A 41 2.53 -5.42 -8.66
CA PHE A 41 1.10 -5.16 -8.77
C PHE A 41 0.41 -6.23 -9.62
N ALA A 42 1.04 -6.66 -10.71
CA ALA A 42 0.54 -7.74 -11.56
C ALA A 42 0.41 -9.07 -10.79
N ARG A 43 1.41 -9.43 -9.97
CA ARG A 43 1.34 -10.61 -9.10
C ARG A 43 0.20 -10.51 -8.08
N GLY A 44 0.00 -9.34 -7.47
CA GLY A 44 -1.11 -9.08 -6.56
C GLY A 44 -2.48 -9.25 -7.24
N ALA A 45 -2.65 -8.70 -8.44
CA ALA A 45 -3.87 -8.86 -9.23
C ALA A 45 -4.15 -10.32 -9.61
N LEU A 46 -3.13 -11.10 -10.00
CA LEU A 46 -3.28 -12.53 -10.27
C LEU A 46 -3.65 -13.32 -9.01
N ALA A 47 -3.12 -12.95 -7.85
CA ALA A 47 -3.52 -13.54 -6.57
C ALA A 47 -4.97 -13.21 -6.23
N ALA A 48 -5.40 -11.96 -6.45
CA ALA A 48 -6.80 -11.55 -6.29
C ALA A 48 -7.75 -12.32 -7.22
N ALA A 49 -7.39 -12.49 -8.50
CA ALA A 49 -8.18 -13.26 -9.45
C ALA A 49 -8.37 -14.72 -8.99
N ARG A 50 -7.29 -15.36 -8.51
CA ARG A 50 -7.38 -16.72 -7.93
C ARG A 50 -8.24 -16.76 -6.67
N PHE A 51 -8.13 -15.76 -5.80
CA PHE A 51 -8.95 -15.67 -4.59
C PHE A 51 -10.44 -15.52 -4.90
N LEU A 52 -10.79 -14.75 -5.94
CA LEU A 52 -12.16 -14.44 -6.33
C LEU A 52 -12.87 -15.57 -7.09
N ALA A 53 -12.13 -16.55 -7.63
CA ALA A 53 -12.67 -17.59 -8.51
C ALA A 53 -13.87 -18.33 -7.91
N ASP A 54 -13.88 -18.53 -6.58
CA ASP A 54 -14.93 -19.25 -5.86
C ASP A 54 -15.69 -18.36 -4.85
N LYS A 55 -15.69 -17.04 -5.06
CA LYS A 55 -16.35 -16.08 -4.15
C LYS A 55 -17.71 -15.64 -4.70
N PRO A 56 -18.73 -15.48 -3.83
CA PRO A 56 -19.99 -14.90 -4.25
C PRO A 56 -19.80 -13.44 -4.71
N ALA A 57 -20.81 -12.89 -5.38
CA ALA A 57 -20.80 -11.48 -5.74
C ALA A 57 -20.68 -10.60 -4.48
N GLY A 58 -19.75 -9.65 -4.52
CA GLY A 58 -19.44 -8.79 -3.39
C GLY A 58 -18.30 -7.82 -3.71
N ARG A 59 -18.03 -6.91 -2.78
CA ARG A 59 -16.89 -5.99 -2.87
C ARG A 59 -15.77 -6.53 -1.98
N TYR A 60 -14.63 -6.81 -2.59
CA TYR A 60 -13.43 -7.33 -1.92
C TYR A 60 -12.28 -6.31 -2.02
N SER A 61 -11.39 -6.32 -1.04
CA SER A 61 -10.15 -5.54 -1.02
C SER A 61 -8.93 -6.46 -0.96
N MET A 62 -7.73 -5.88 -1.00
CA MET A 62 -6.49 -6.64 -0.77
C MET A 62 -6.40 -7.17 0.67
N ASP A 63 -7.12 -6.59 1.63
CA ASP A 63 -7.10 -7.05 3.02
C ASP A 63 -7.77 -8.42 3.16
N ASP A 64 -8.83 -8.69 2.39
CA ASP A 64 -9.50 -9.99 2.31
C ASP A 64 -8.54 -11.10 1.80
N ILE A 65 -7.54 -10.70 1.02
CA ILE A 65 -6.56 -11.60 0.40
C ILE A 65 -5.34 -11.78 1.31
N LEU A 66 -4.84 -10.69 1.89
CA LEU A 66 -3.62 -10.66 2.69
C LEU A 66 -3.84 -11.15 4.13
N LYS A 67 -5.08 -11.33 4.57
CA LYS A 67 -5.45 -11.77 5.94
C LYS A 67 -4.75 -10.94 7.03
N ILE A 68 -4.53 -9.66 6.77
CA ILE A 68 -3.94 -8.74 7.76
C ILE A 68 -5.03 -8.50 8.81
N LYS A 69 -4.95 -9.22 9.92
CA LYS A 69 -5.70 -8.90 11.14
C LYS A 69 -4.89 -7.88 11.91
N LEU A 70 -5.37 -6.64 11.97
CA LEU A 70 -4.96 -5.73 13.03
C LEU A 70 -5.67 -6.23 14.29
N GLU A 71 -4.98 -7.04 15.09
CA GLU A 71 -5.42 -7.30 16.46
C GLU A 71 -5.26 -5.97 17.21
N THR A 72 -6.40 -5.40 17.61
CA THR A 72 -6.49 -4.21 18.46
C THR A 72 -6.94 -4.60 19.86
#